data_AF-A0AA51HPU3-F1
#
_entry.id   AF-A0AA51HPU3-F1
#
_cell.length_a   1.000
_cell.length_b   1.000
_cell.length_c   1.000
_cell.angle_alpha   90.00
_cell.angle_beta   90.00
_cell.angle_gamma   90.00
#
_symmetry.space_group_name_H-M   'P 1'
#
loop_
_entity.id
_entity.type
_entity.pdbx_description
1 polymer ?
#
loop_
_entity_poly.entity_id
_entity_poly.type
_entity_poly.pdbx_seq_one_letter_code
_entity_poly.pdbx_strand_id
1 'polypeptide(L)'
;MTKNEFMKQLEVLLTEISADERMEALQYYENYFEDAGPEREEGIISELGSPEKVAASIKADLNASEQEVKSRGYFTEKGYEDETLKEPKFEIMNGNDKKAKDDSFKEEDTQRSGYAGGYNNKANQDSNEYGYSQNSYNTGGTNSAGKAVLIILLCIFAIPVGIPIVSAVFGIFIAVIATVASLWLAFVIVSIVLTVTGIAATIVGIVKLLTVPVLGICFTGGGLLLFGLGLLFIMATIALSTKVMPVVIHGFLNLCRLPFRNRRAAA
;
A
#
# COMPACT_ATOMS: atom_id res chain seq x y z
N MET A 1 -5.23 6.32 28.40
CA MET A 1 -6.27 6.37 27.35
C MET A 1 -6.41 4.97 26.76
N THR A 2 -7.58 4.60 26.27
CA THR A 2 -7.78 3.31 25.58
C THR A 2 -7.39 3.42 24.09
N LYS A 3 -7.15 2.27 23.42
CA LYS A 3 -6.93 2.24 21.96
C LYS A 3 -8.02 3.01 21.21
N ASN A 4 -9.29 2.74 21.53
CA ASN A 4 -10.43 3.38 20.87
C ASN A 4 -10.45 4.90 21.07
N GLU A 5 -10.08 5.39 22.26
CA GLU A 5 -9.96 6.82 22.52
C GLU A 5 -8.79 7.45 21.74
N PHE A 6 -7.66 6.75 21.63
CA PHE A 6 -6.50 7.19 20.85
C PHE A 6 -6.86 7.31 19.37
N MET A 7 -7.45 6.26 18.79
CA MET A 7 -7.83 6.23 17.38
C MET A 7 -8.88 7.28 17.02
N LYS A 8 -9.88 7.49 17.89
CA LYS A 8 -10.89 8.53 17.68
C LYS A 8 -10.29 9.94 17.72
N GLN A 9 -9.33 10.20 18.60
CA GLN A 9 -8.64 11.49 18.64
C GLN A 9 -7.74 11.68 17.41
N LEU A 10 -7.04 10.63 17.00
CA LEU A 10 -6.22 10.64 15.78
C LEU A 10 -7.05 10.95 14.53
N GLU A 11 -8.23 10.34 14.39
CA GLU A 11 -9.15 10.60 13.28
C GLU A 11 -9.57 12.08 13.20
N VAL A 12 -9.93 12.68 14.35
CA VAL A 12 -10.31 14.09 14.43
C VAL A 12 -9.15 14.99 14.03
N LEU A 13 -7.93 14.70 14.47
CA LEU A 13 -6.74 15.49 14.16
C LEU A 13 -6.33 15.38 12.67
N LEU A 14 -6.67 14.28 12.00
CA LEU A 14 -6.43 14.03 10.58
C LEU A 14 -7.58 14.50 9.67
N THR A 15 -8.55 15.28 10.19
CA THR A 15 -9.62 15.86 9.35
C THR A 15 -9.11 16.85 8.29
N GLU A 16 -7.94 17.45 8.51
CA GLU A 16 -7.32 18.44 7.62
C GLU A 16 -6.62 17.82 6.39
N ILE A 17 -6.38 16.51 6.37
CA ILE A 17 -5.79 15.81 5.21
C ILE A 17 -6.88 15.14 4.37
N SER A 18 -6.51 14.66 3.17
CA SER A 18 -7.47 14.03 2.26
C SER A 18 -8.12 12.78 2.89
N ALA A 19 -9.32 12.43 2.44
CA ALA A 19 -10.05 11.29 3.00
C ALA A 19 -9.28 9.96 2.81
N ASP A 20 -8.58 9.84 1.69
CA ASP A 20 -7.81 8.66 1.34
C ASP A 20 -6.57 8.51 2.25
N GLU A 21 -5.79 9.59 2.43
CA GLU A 21 -4.63 9.59 3.34
C GLU A 21 -5.04 9.40 4.81
N ARG A 22 -6.15 9.99 5.23
CA ARG A 22 -6.70 9.77 6.57
C ARG A 22 -7.06 8.31 6.78
N MET A 23 -7.72 7.68 5.81
CA MET A 23 -8.11 6.28 5.90
C MET A 23 -6.89 5.36 5.95
N GLU A 24 -5.89 5.62 5.12
CA GLU A 24 -4.64 4.86 5.09
C GLU A 24 -3.86 5.00 6.40
N ALA A 25 -3.72 6.22 6.91
CA ALA A 25 -3.04 6.48 8.17
C ALA A 25 -3.76 5.80 9.35
N LEU A 26 -5.09 5.91 9.44
CA LEU A 26 -5.85 5.25 10.50
C LEU A 26 -5.75 3.73 10.41
N GLN A 27 -5.80 3.18 9.20
CA GLN A 27 -5.65 1.74 9.00
C GLN A 27 -4.26 1.24 9.42
N TYR A 28 -3.21 2.01 9.17
CA TYR A 28 -1.86 1.67 9.60
C TYR A 28 -1.76 1.52 11.13
N TYR A 29 -2.26 2.50 11.88
CA TYR A 29 -2.23 2.43 13.35
C TYR A 29 -3.19 1.38 13.91
N GLU A 30 -4.35 1.18 13.28
CA GLU A 30 -5.29 0.12 13.67
C GLU A 30 -4.63 -1.26 13.59
N ASN A 31 -3.97 -1.57 12.47
CA ASN A 31 -3.22 -2.81 12.29
C ASN A 31 -2.08 -2.96 13.31
N TYR A 32 -1.38 -1.86 13.65
CA TYR A 32 -0.31 -1.88 14.65
C TYR A 32 -0.83 -2.28 16.04
N PHE A 33 -2.02 -1.79 16.42
CA PHE A 33 -2.67 -2.20 17.66
C PHE A 33 -3.21 -3.63 17.59
N GLU A 34 -3.79 -4.06 16.46
CA GLU A 34 -4.29 -5.43 16.28
C GLU A 34 -3.18 -6.48 16.35
N ASP A 35 -2.03 -6.23 15.71
CA ASP A 35 -0.89 -7.15 15.68
C ASP A 35 -0.27 -7.36 17.07
N ALA A 36 -0.36 -6.36 17.94
CA ALA A 36 0.16 -6.44 19.29
C ALA A 36 -0.81 -7.12 20.27
N GLY A 37 -2.11 -7.11 19.95
CA GLY A 37 -3.16 -7.67 20.77
C GLY A 37 -3.50 -6.84 22.02
N PRO A 38 -4.60 -7.17 22.71
CA PRO A 38 -5.14 -6.37 23.82
C PRO A 38 -4.19 -6.24 25.00
N GLU A 39 -3.26 -7.19 25.18
CA GLU A 39 -2.29 -7.20 26.29
C GLU A 39 -1.18 -6.14 26.14
N ARG A 40 -0.99 -5.60 24.92
CA ARG A 40 0.11 -4.68 24.59
C ARG A 40 -0.36 -3.29 24.18
N GLU A 41 -1.66 -3.04 24.13
CA GLU A 41 -2.23 -1.75 23.74
C GLU A 41 -1.73 -0.59 24.60
N GLU A 42 -1.66 -0.77 25.92
CA GLU A 42 -1.19 0.27 26.84
C GLU A 42 0.30 0.60 26.64
N GLY A 43 1.12 -0.42 26.38
CA GLY A 43 2.54 -0.25 26.04
C GLY A 43 2.74 0.49 24.73
N ILE A 44 1.92 0.20 23.72
CA ILE A 44 1.96 0.90 22.43
C ILE A 44 1.56 2.36 22.58
N ILE A 45 0.53 2.66 23.36
CA ILE A 45 0.11 4.04 23.61
C ILE A 45 1.25 4.83 24.27
N SER A 46 2.01 4.18 25.18
CA SER A 46 3.18 4.80 25.80
C SER A 46 4.33 5.06 24.81
N GLU A 47 4.51 4.17 23.83
CA GLU A 47 5.53 4.26 22.78
C GLU A 47 5.19 5.32 21.73
N LEU A 48 3.93 5.35 21.29
CA LEU A 48 3.41 6.32 20.31
C LEU A 48 3.31 7.74 20.90
N GLY A 49 3.11 7.87 22.21
CA GLY A 49 2.95 9.15 22.88
C GLY A 49 1.54 9.72 22.70
N SER A 50 1.42 11.02 22.46
CA SER A 50 0.11 11.66 22.25
C SER A 50 -0.37 11.50 20.79
N PRO A 51 -1.69 11.35 20.56
CA PRO A 51 -2.25 11.27 19.20
C PRO A 51 -1.95 12.53 18.37
N GLU A 52 -1.74 13.69 19.02
CA GLU A 52 -1.34 14.96 18.38
C GLU A 52 0.05 14.85 17.75
N LYS A 53 1.00 14.23 18.45
CA LYS A 53 2.37 14.05 17.95
C LYS A 53 2.39 13.12 16.74
N VAL A 54 1.57 12.07 16.78
CA VAL A 54 1.39 11.14 15.67
C VAL A 54 0.76 11.86 14.48
N ALA A 55 -0.34 12.59 14.69
CA ALA A 55 -0.99 13.38 13.64
C ALA A 55 -0.05 14.40 12.99
N ALA A 56 0.76 15.09 13.78
CA ALA A 56 1.75 16.04 13.28
C ALA A 56 2.82 15.37 12.41
N SER A 57 3.26 14.17 12.80
CA SER A 57 4.27 13.40 12.05
C SER A 57 3.72 12.95 10.68
N ILE A 58 2.48 12.45 10.65
CA ILE A 58 1.79 12.04 9.42
C ILE A 58 1.64 13.25 8.48
N LYS A 59 1.16 14.39 9.00
CA LYS A 59 1.01 15.61 8.20
C LYS A 59 2.33 16.11 7.63
N ALA A 60 3.42 16.02 8.40
CA ALA A 60 4.74 16.44 7.94
C ALA A 60 5.26 15.55 6.80
N ASP A 61 5.07 14.24 6.90
CA ASP A 61 5.50 13.26 5.89
C ASP A 61 4.73 13.42 4.58
N LEU A 62 3.41 13.61 4.65
CA LEU A 62 2.57 13.89 3.48
C LEU A 62 2.98 15.19 2.78
N ASN A 63 3.22 16.27 3.54
CA ASN A 63 3.69 17.54 2.97
C ASN A 63 5.10 17.41 2.35
N ALA A 64 5.99 16.61 2.93
CA ALA A 64 7.32 16.36 2.36
C ALA A 64 7.20 15.61 1.02
N SER A 65 6.30 14.64 0.93
CA SER A 65 6.03 13.91 -0.32
C SER A 65 5.44 14.81 -1.41
N GLU A 66 4.54 15.74 -1.07
CA GLU A 66 4.03 16.73 -2.03
C GLU A 66 5.10 17.71 -2.51
N GLN A 67 6.02 18.11 -1.62
CA GLN A 67 7.14 18.99 -1.98
C GLN A 67 8.18 18.28 -2.84
N GLU A 68 8.50 17.01 -2.57
CA GLU A 68 9.36 16.21 -3.46
C GLU A 68 8.75 16.02 -4.84
N VAL A 69 7.43 15.79 -4.92
CA VAL A 69 6.73 15.66 -6.21
C VAL A 69 6.75 16.96 -7.01
N LYS A 70 6.60 18.13 -6.36
CA LYS A 70 6.72 19.44 -7.01
C LYS A 70 8.16 19.81 -7.40
N SER A 71 9.16 19.29 -6.68
CA SER A 71 10.57 19.57 -6.94
C SER A 71 11.18 18.71 -8.06
N ARG A 72 10.45 17.70 -8.57
CA ARG A 72 10.90 16.90 -9.71
C ARG A 72 10.45 17.58 -10.99
N GLY A 73 11.29 18.48 -11.50
CA GLY A 73 11.07 19.13 -12.78
C GLY A 73 10.78 18.11 -13.88
N TYR A 74 9.85 18.45 -14.77
CA TYR A 74 9.38 17.56 -15.82
C TYR A 74 9.98 17.95 -17.16
N PHE A 75 10.41 16.96 -17.93
CA PHE A 75 10.89 17.16 -19.29
C PHE A 75 9.69 17.31 -20.23
N THR A 76 9.55 18.50 -20.81
CA THR A 76 8.63 18.77 -21.91
C THR A 76 9.40 18.76 -23.24
N GLU A 77 8.66 18.72 -24.36
CA GLU A 77 9.22 18.86 -25.71
C GLU A 77 9.99 20.19 -25.90
N LYS A 78 9.82 21.15 -24.98
CA LYS A 78 10.51 22.45 -24.97
C LYS A 78 11.68 22.55 -23.98
N GLY A 79 11.96 21.53 -23.17
CA GLY A 79 13.06 21.50 -22.19
C GLY A 79 12.67 20.97 -20.79
N TYR A 80 13.56 21.10 -19.82
CA TYR A 80 13.30 20.78 -18.40
C TYR A 80 12.62 21.99 -17.74
N GLU A 81 11.38 21.82 -17.28
CA GLU A 81 10.67 22.85 -16.51
C GLU A 81 10.69 22.49 -15.02
N ASP A 82 11.30 23.37 -14.22
CA ASP A 82 11.38 23.27 -12.76
C ASP A 82 10.52 24.38 -12.14
N GLU A 83 9.45 24.00 -11.45
CA GLU A 83 8.51 24.95 -10.85
C GLU A 83 9.12 25.75 -9.68
N THR A 84 10.29 25.36 -9.18
CA THR A 84 10.98 26.05 -8.09
C THR A 84 11.69 27.33 -8.54
N LEU A 85 11.89 27.53 -9.84
CA LEU A 85 12.56 28.70 -10.42
C LEU A 85 11.55 29.67 -11.08
N LYS A 86 10.56 30.16 -10.32
CA LYS A 86 9.94 31.44 -10.68
C LYS A 86 10.89 32.55 -10.28
N GLU A 87 11.82 32.88 -11.19
CA GLU A 87 12.68 34.05 -11.02
C GLU A 87 11.81 35.31 -10.81
N PRO A 88 12.08 36.12 -9.78
CA PRO A 88 11.48 37.44 -9.68
C PRO A 88 11.98 38.28 -10.86
N LYS A 89 11.03 38.81 -11.64
CA LYS A 89 11.30 39.78 -12.71
C LYS A 89 12.07 40.96 -12.14
N PHE A 90 13.38 40.98 -12.35
CA PHE A 90 14.18 42.19 -12.23
C PHE A 90 14.21 42.85 -13.60
N GLU A 91 13.57 44.02 -13.68
CA GLU A 91 13.58 44.89 -14.85
C GLU A 91 15.01 45.35 -15.14
N ILE A 92 15.43 45.19 -16.40
CA ILE A 92 16.77 45.54 -16.87
C ILE A 92 16.81 47.06 -17.07
N MET A 93 17.53 47.78 -16.21
CA MET A 93 17.96 49.15 -16.50
C MET A 93 19.18 49.10 -17.43
N ASN A 94 19.02 49.71 -18.60
CA ASN A 94 19.90 49.70 -19.75
C ASN A 94 21.23 50.43 -19.46
N GLY A 95 22.36 49.78 -19.75
CA GLY A 95 23.69 50.31 -19.49
C GLY A 95 24.16 51.26 -20.59
N ASN A 96 24.60 52.46 -20.22
CA ASN A 96 25.59 53.22 -20.96
C ASN A 96 26.38 54.15 -20.01
N ASP A 97 27.66 54.29 -20.34
CA ASP A 97 28.63 55.31 -19.93
C ASP A 97 29.70 55.00 -18.87
N LYS A 98 30.93 55.27 -19.31
CA LYS A 98 32.23 55.10 -18.66
C LYS A 98 32.53 56.29 -17.73
N LYS A 99 33.13 56.05 -16.56
CA LYS A 99 34.40 56.65 -16.06
C LYS A 99 34.49 56.67 -14.52
N ALA A 100 35.65 56.19 -14.04
CA ALA A 100 36.45 56.62 -12.89
C ALA A 100 35.93 57.76 -11.99
N LYS A 101 35.99 57.60 -10.65
CA LYS A 101 37.13 57.94 -9.76
C LYS A 101 36.68 58.26 -8.32
N ASP A 102 37.56 57.92 -7.36
CA ASP A 102 37.84 58.53 -6.04
C ASP A 102 36.86 58.43 -4.86
N ASP A 103 37.31 57.64 -3.88
CA ASP A 103 37.69 58.03 -2.51
C ASP A 103 36.69 58.68 -1.55
N SER A 104 36.41 57.94 -0.46
CA SER A 104 36.64 58.47 0.89
C SER A 104 36.79 57.37 1.96
N PHE A 105 38.02 57.34 2.47
CA PHE A 105 38.66 56.72 3.63
C PHE A 105 37.88 56.72 4.98
N LYS A 106 37.95 55.63 5.78
CA LYS A 106 38.56 55.58 7.14
C LYS A 106 38.44 54.20 7.87
N GLU A 107 39.63 53.67 8.18
CA GLU A 107 40.16 52.73 9.22
C GLU A 107 39.63 53.00 10.66
N GLU A 108 39.73 52.21 11.74
CA GLU A 108 40.50 51.00 12.16
C GLU A 108 39.96 50.49 13.53
N ASP A 109 40.54 49.39 14.03
CA ASP A 109 40.70 48.90 15.43
C ASP A 109 39.66 47.91 16.03
N THR A 110 39.96 46.86 16.83
CA THR A 110 41.01 45.82 17.01
C THR A 110 40.50 44.88 18.12
N GLN A 111 41.13 43.70 18.28
CA GLN A 111 41.19 42.77 19.45
C GLN A 111 40.39 41.45 19.30
N ARG A 112 41.01 40.27 19.08
CA ARG A 112 42.03 39.48 19.83
C ARG A 112 41.39 38.53 20.86
N SER A 113 41.54 37.21 20.67
CA SER A 113 42.24 36.33 21.61
C SER A 113 42.34 34.90 21.07
N GLY A 114 43.54 34.32 21.16
CA GLY A 114 43.79 32.90 20.97
C GLY A 114 44.26 32.28 22.28
N TYR A 115 44.13 30.97 22.41
CA TYR A 115 44.93 30.16 23.32
C TYR A 115 45.20 28.80 22.69
N ALA A 116 46.48 28.45 22.66
CA ALA A 116 47.01 27.13 22.38
C ALA A 116 47.53 26.52 23.70
N GLY A 117 47.53 25.19 23.81
CA GLY A 117 48.44 24.45 24.68
C GLY A 117 47.79 23.37 25.56
N GLY A 118 48.24 22.11 25.42
CA GLY A 118 48.05 21.08 26.44
C GLY A 118 48.12 19.63 25.95
N TYR A 119 49.33 19.08 25.85
CA TYR A 119 49.64 17.65 25.62
C TYR A 119 49.13 16.75 26.77
N ASN A 120 48.66 15.53 26.48
CA ASN A 120 49.42 14.28 26.75
C ASN A 120 48.71 12.96 26.39
N ASN A 121 49.56 12.03 25.95
CA ASN A 121 49.44 10.59 25.70
C ASN A 121 48.87 9.79 26.89
N LYS A 122 48.16 8.66 26.64
CA LYS A 122 48.60 7.31 27.08
C LYS A 122 47.71 6.15 26.55
N ALA A 123 48.38 5.16 25.98
CA ALA A 123 48.17 3.69 26.00
C ALA A 123 46.79 3.11 25.61
N ASN A 124 46.69 2.35 24.52
CA ASN A 124 47.09 0.94 24.31
C ASN A 124 45.93 -0.04 24.61
N GLN A 125 45.40 -0.61 23.52
CA GLN A 125 45.03 -2.01 23.31
C GLN A 125 44.36 -2.75 24.48
N ASP A 126 43.04 -2.93 24.37
CA ASP A 126 42.43 -4.20 24.76
C ASP A 126 41.27 -4.55 23.82
N SER A 127 41.29 -5.81 23.41
CA SER A 127 40.40 -6.50 22.48
C SER A 127 39.14 -7.02 23.18
N ASN A 128 38.02 -7.12 22.45
CA ASN A 128 36.89 -8.07 22.54
C ASN A 128 35.68 -7.42 21.85
N GLU A 129 35.48 -7.60 20.54
CA GLU A 129 34.74 -8.74 19.95
C GLU A 129 33.32 -8.91 20.51
N TYR A 130 32.33 -8.35 19.79
CA TYR A 130 31.02 -8.97 19.50
C TYR A 130 30.53 -8.40 18.16
N GLY A 131 30.57 -9.25 17.13
CA GLY A 131 30.30 -8.89 15.74
C GLY A 131 28.82 -8.71 15.43
N TYR A 132 28.52 -7.62 14.72
CA TYR A 132 27.44 -7.62 13.73
C TYR A 132 28.08 -7.86 12.36
N SER A 133 27.84 -9.07 11.83
CA SER A 133 28.16 -9.45 10.46
C SER A 133 27.26 -8.66 9.51
N GLN A 134 27.79 -7.56 8.97
CA GLN A 134 27.19 -6.89 7.83
C GLN A 134 27.77 -7.55 6.58
N ASN A 135 26.97 -8.40 5.93
CA ASN A 135 27.27 -8.94 4.61
C ASN A 135 27.31 -7.78 3.60
N SER A 136 28.47 -7.15 3.49
CA SER A 136 28.89 -6.43 2.30
C SER A 136 29.08 -7.45 1.20
N TYR A 137 28.19 -7.46 0.21
CA TYR A 137 28.52 -8.00 -1.11
C TYR A 137 29.58 -7.09 -1.74
N ASN A 138 30.82 -7.24 -1.28
CA ASN A 138 31.99 -6.75 -1.97
C ASN A 138 32.08 -7.54 -3.28
N THR A 139 31.57 -6.99 -4.37
CA THR A 139 32.13 -7.28 -5.70
C THR A 139 33.02 -6.09 -6.07
N GLY A 140 34.21 -6.07 -5.48
CA GLY A 140 35.27 -5.17 -5.86
C GLY A 140 35.93 -5.65 -7.16
N GLY A 141 35.83 -4.81 -8.20
CA GLY A 141 36.95 -4.52 -9.10
C GLY A 141 37.28 -5.52 -10.20
N THR A 142 36.79 -5.24 -11.41
CA THR A 142 37.66 -4.90 -12.57
C THR A 142 36.76 -4.29 -13.64
N ASN A 143 37.02 -3.04 -14.01
CA ASN A 143 36.39 -2.41 -15.16
C ASN A 143 36.68 -3.27 -16.39
N SER A 144 35.63 -3.83 -16.97
CA SER A 144 35.63 -4.27 -18.35
C SER A 144 34.27 -3.86 -18.85
N ALA A 145 34.24 -2.83 -19.69
CA ALA A 145 33.01 -2.37 -20.35
C ALA A 145 32.21 -3.55 -20.93
N GLY A 146 32.89 -4.64 -21.32
CA GLY A 146 32.27 -5.91 -21.73
C GLY A 146 31.40 -6.60 -20.67
N LYS A 147 31.72 -6.57 -19.37
CA LYS A 147 30.89 -7.17 -18.31
C LYS A 147 29.61 -6.38 -18.06
N ALA A 148 29.70 -5.04 -18.08
CA ALA A 148 28.53 -4.16 -17.97
C ALA A 148 27.63 -4.29 -19.22
N VAL A 149 28.23 -4.32 -20.42
CA VAL A 149 27.51 -4.57 -21.68
C VAL A 149 26.86 -5.96 -21.69
N LEU A 150 27.51 -6.99 -21.14
CA LEU A 150 26.92 -8.33 -20.99
C LEU A 150 25.69 -8.33 -20.06
N ILE A 151 25.76 -7.61 -18.94
CA ILE A 151 24.62 -7.47 -18.02
C ILE A 151 23.48 -6.69 -18.69
N ILE A 152 23.78 -5.60 -19.40
CA ILE A 152 22.78 -4.81 -20.13
C ILE A 152 22.13 -5.63 -21.25
N LEU A 153 22.91 -6.41 -22.02
CA LEU A 153 22.42 -7.30 -23.06
C LEU A 153 21.56 -8.43 -22.49
N LEU A 154 21.96 -8.98 -21.33
CA LEU A 154 21.20 -9.99 -20.61
C LEU A 154 19.88 -9.43 -20.08
N CYS A 155 19.86 -8.20 -19.56
CA CYS A 155 18.64 -7.51 -19.17
C CYS A 155 17.71 -7.27 -20.38
N ILE A 156 18.25 -6.90 -21.55
CA ILE A 156 17.48 -6.71 -22.78
C ILE A 156 16.79 -7.99 -23.25
N PHE A 157 17.40 -9.16 -23.06
CA PHE A 157 16.76 -10.46 -23.37
C PHE A 157 15.91 -11.00 -22.20
N ALA A 158 16.25 -10.68 -20.96
CA ALA A 158 15.53 -11.13 -19.77
C ALA A 158 14.23 -10.35 -19.53
N ILE A 159 14.15 -9.06 -19.91
CA ILE A 159 12.91 -8.27 -19.81
C ILE A 159 11.78 -8.83 -20.70
N PRO A 160 11.99 -9.10 -22.00
CA PRO A 160 10.94 -9.67 -22.86
C PRO A 160 10.56 -11.11 -22.51
N VAL A 161 11.36 -11.84 -21.73
CA VAL A 161 11.02 -13.18 -21.22
C VAL A 161 10.45 -13.12 -19.79
N GLY A 162 10.90 -12.18 -18.97
CA GLY A 162 10.45 -12.00 -17.58
C GLY A 162 9.04 -11.43 -17.48
N ILE A 163 8.72 -10.41 -18.29
CA ILE A 163 7.38 -9.82 -18.35
C ILE A 163 6.30 -10.88 -18.68
N PRO A 164 6.42 -11.73 -19.73
CA PRO A 164 5.39 -12.71 -20.03
C PRO A 164 5.25 -13.82 -18.98
N ILE A 165 6.34 -14.20 -18.28
CA ILE A 165 6.24 -15.18 -17.20
C ILE A 165 5.45 -14.62 -16.03
N VAL A 166 5.73 -13.37 -15.63
CA VAL A 166 4.98 -12.69 -14.57
C VAL A 166 3.53 -12.45 -14.99
N SER A 167 3.29 -12.02 -16.23
CA SER A 167 1.93 -11.81 -16.73
C SER A 167 1.15 -13.12 -16.86
N ALA A 168 1.81 -14.23 -17.19
CA ALA A 168 1.17 -15.54 -17.25
C ALA A 168 0.73 -16.01 -15.85
N VAL A 169 1.60 -15.87 -14.84
CA VAL A 169 1.26 -16.21 -13.45
C VAL A 169 0.12 -15.31 -12.94
N PHE A 170 0.18 -14.02 -13.23
CA PHE A 170 -0.87 -13.07 -12.85
C PHE A 170 -2.20 -13.37 -13.57
N GLY A 171 -2.14 -13.76 -14.85
CA GLY A 171 -3.30 -14.18 -15.62
C GLY A 171 -3.96 -15.44 -15.07
N ILE A 172 -3.17 -16.43 -14.65
CA ILE A 172 -3.68 -17.64 -13.98
C ILE A 172 -4.38 -17.25 -12.66
N PHE A 173 -3.79 -16.35 -11.89
CA PHE A 173 -4.37 -15.89 -10.63
C PHE A 173 -5.72 -15.18 -10.86
N ILE A 174 -5.80 -14.25 -11.81
CA ILE A 174 -7.05 -13.58 -12.20
C ILE A 174 -8.08 -14.61 -12.70
N ALA A 175 -7.67 -15.58 -13.52
CA ALA A 175 -8.56 -16.60 -14.04
C ALA A 175 -9.16 -17.48 -12.93
N VAL A 176 -8.38 -17.83 -11.90
CA VAL A 176 -8.88 -18.58 -10.74
C VAL A 176 -9.90 -17.77 -9.95
N ILE A 177 -9.63 -16.47 -9.73
CA ILE A 177 -10.61 -15.59 -9.05
C ILE A 177 -11.88 -15.46 -9.89
N ALA A 178 -11.74 -15.22 -11.20
CA ALA A 178 -12.86 -15.06 -12.11
C ALA A 178 -13.72 -16.33 -12.19
N THR A 179 -13.10 -17.51 -12.22
CA THR A 179 -13.84 -18.79 -12.23
C THR A 179 -14.61 -18.97 -10.93
N VAL A 180 -14.00 -18.72 -9.77
CA VAL A 180 -14.69 -18.78 -8.47
C VAL A 180 -15.84 -17.77 -8.38
N ALA A 181 -15.62 -16.53 -8.83
CA ALA A 181 -16.65 -15.49 -8.84
C ALA A 181 -17.80 -15.82 -9.80
N SER A 182 -17.50 -16.34 -10.98
CA SER A 182 -18.51 -16.78 -11.95
C SER A 182 -19.35 -17.95 -11.45
N LEU A 183 -18.72 -18.90 -10.75
CA LEU A 183 -19.41 -20.01 -10.11
C LEU A 183 -20.38 -19.50 -9.04
N TRP A 184 -19.91 -18.59 -8.18
CA TRP A 184 -20.74 -18.00 -7.13
C TRP A 184 -21.97 -17.29 -7.70
N LEU A 185 -21.76 -16.44 -8.71
CA LEU A 185 -22.83 -15.70 -9.38
C LEU A 185 -23.82 -16.64 -10.08
N ALA A 186 -23.35 -17.74 -10.68
CA ALA A 186 -24.21 -18.75 -11.28
C ALA A 186 -25.13 -19.41 -10.24
N PHE A 187 -24.61 -19.79 -9.07
CA PHE A 187 -25.43 -20.34 -7.98
C PHE A 187 -26.49 -19.35 -7.50
N VAL A 188 -26.15 -18.06 -7.38
CA VAL A 188 -27.11 -17.00 -7.02
C VAL A 188 -28.24 -16.92 -8.04
N ILE A 189 -27.93 -16.83 -9.34
CA ILE A 189 -28.94 -16.73 -10.40
C ILE A 189 -29.85 -17.96 -10.40
N VAL A 190 -29.27 -19.16 -10.34
CA VAL A 190 -30.00 -20.42 -10.32
C VAL A 190 -30.97 -20.44 -9.14
N SER A 191 -30.53 -20.03 -7.95
CA SER A 191 -31.38 -19.98 -6.76
C SER A 191 -32.60 -19.07 -6.91
N ILE A 192 -32.43 -17.89 -7.51
CA ILE A 192 -33.51 -16.92 -7.75
C ILE A 192 -34.50 -17.49 -8.76
N VAL A 193 -34.00 -18.03 -9.88
CA VAL A 193 -34.84 -18.59 -10.94
C VAL A 193 -35.68 -19.77 -10.43
N LEU A 194 -35.06 -20.68 -9.66
CA LEU A 194 -35.78 -21.81 -9.03
C LEU A 194 -36.87 -21.33 -8.08
N THR A 195 -36.57 -20.31 -7.27
CA THR A 195 -37.53 -19.75 -6.31
C THR A 195 -38.73 -19.12 -7.02
N VAL A 196 -38.48 -18.26 -8.02
CA VAL A 196 -39.55 -17.59 -8.80
C VAL A 196 -40.38 -18.62 -9.58
N THR A 197 -39.72 -19.60 -10.20
CA THR A 197 -40.41 -20.67 -10.94
C THR A 197 -41.26 -21.54 -10.01
N GLY A 198 -40.76 -21.86 -8.81
CA GLY A 198 -41.50 -22.62 -7.80
C GLY A 198 -42.77 -21.90 -7.33
N ILE A 199 -42.68 -20.58 -7.09
CA ILE A 199 -43.83 -19.74 -6.74
C ILE A 199 -44.85 -19.69 -7.89
N ALA A 200 -44.39 -19.46 -9.13
CA ALA A 200 -45.30 -19.41 -10.28
C ALA A 200 -46.00 -20.76 -10.51
N ALA A 201 -45.27 -21.87 -10.40
CA ALA A 201 -45.81 -23.22 -10.56
C ALA A 201 -46.83 -23.56 -9.47
N THR A 202 -46.63 -23.12 -8.24
CA THR A 202 -47.63 -23.29 -7.16
C THR A 202 -48.91 -22.52 -7.45
N ILE A 203 -48.81 -21.26 -7.91
CA ILE A 203 -49.99 -20.46 -8.28
C ILE A 203 -50.77 -21.12 -9.42
N VAL A 204 -50.09 -21.56 -10.48
CA VAL A 204 -50.74 -22.26 -11.61
C VAL A 204 -51.36 -23.58 -11.15
N GLY A 205 -50.68 -24.32 -10.26
CA GLY A 205 -51.19 -25.54 -9.67
C GLY A 205 -52.51 -25.32 -8.92
N ILE A 206 -52.58 -24.27 -8.09
CA ILE A 206 -53.79 -23.92 -7.33
C ILE A 206 -54.96 -23.59 -8.27
N VAL A 207 -54.73 -22.82 -9.33
CA VAL A 207 -55.79 -22.50 -10.32
C VAL A 207 -56.29 -23.78 -11.01
N LYS A 208 -55.40 -24.74 -11.30
CA LYS A 208 -55.77 -26.00 -11.97
C LYS A 208 -56.47 -27.00 -11.05
N LEU A 209 -56.44 -26.84 -9.73
CA LEU A 209 -57.22 -27.67 -8.80
C LEU A 209 -58.72 -27.60 -9.08
N LEU A 210 -59.21 -26.46 -9.56
CA LEU A 210 -60.64 -26.25 -9.87
C LEU A 210 -61.08 -26.94 -11.17
N THR A 211 -60.14 -27.28 -12.06
CA THR A 211 -60.46 -27.90 -13.36
C THR A 211 -60.09 -29.38 -13.41
N VAL A 212 -58.87 -29.72 -13.00
CA VAL A 212 -58.36 -31.11 -12.97
C VAL A 212 -57.57 -31.31 -11.67
N PRO A 213 -58.21 -31.80 -10.60
CA PRO A 213 -57.62 -31.84 -9.25
C PRO A 213 -56.29 -32.58 -9.19
N VAL A 214 -56.16 -33.71 -9.89
CA VAL A 214 -54.93 -34.52 -9.88
C VAL A 214 -53.74 -33.74 -10.43
N LEU A 215 -53.92 -33.04 -11.56
CA LEU A 215 -52.86 -32.21 -12.15
C LEU A 215 -52.54 -31.02 -11.23
N GLY A 216 -53.56 -30.39 -10.64
CA GLY A 216 -53.37 -29.28 -9.71
C GLY A 216 -52.53 -29.66 -8.49
N ILE A 217 -52.77 -30.83 -7.89
CA ILE A 217 -51.99 -31.33 -6.74
C ILE A 217 -50.53 -31.61 -7.16
N CYS A 218 -50.31 -32.23 -8.32
CA CYS A 218 -48.96 -32.49 -8.84
C CYS A 218 -48.17 -31.20 -9.08
N PHE A 219 -48.78 -30.18 -9.72
CA PHE A 219 -48.11 -28.90 -9.97
C PHE A 219 -47.87 -28.10 -8.69
N THR A 220 -48.81 -28.13 -7.74
CA THR A 220 -48.65 -27.44 -6.45
C THR A 220 -47.54 -28.09 -5.62
N GLY A 221 -47.49 -29.42 -5.55
CA GLY A 221 -46.41 -30.15 -4.90
C GLY A 221 -45.06 -29.93 -5.57
N GLY A 222 -45.01 -30.00 -6.91
CA GLY A 222 -43.80 -29.72 -7.68
C GLY A 222 -43.29 -28.29 -7.48
N GLY A 223 -44.18 -27.31 -7.46
CA GLY A 223 -43.84 -25.92 -7.21
C GLY A 223 -43.29 -25.68 -5.79
N LEU A 224 -43.88 -26.31 -4.76
CA LEU A 224 -43.37 -26.25 -3.39
C LEU A 224 -41.99 -26.92 -3.25
N LEU A 225 -41.77 -28.04 -3.93
CA LEU A 225 -40.46 -28.70 -3.96
C LEU A 225 -39.41 -27.80 -4.62
N LEU A 226 -39.72 -27.18 -5.77
CA LEU A 226 -38.81 -26.26 -6.45
C LEU A 226 -38.53 -25.00 -5.61
N PHE A 227 -39.54 -24.47 -4.94
CA PHE A 227 -39.39 -23.34 -4.02
C PHE A 227 -38.50 -23.70 -2.83
N GLY A 228 -38.74 -24.84 -2.19
CA GLY A 228 -37.89 -25.34 -1.11
C GLY A 228 -36.45 -25.60 -1.56
N LEU A 229 -36.25 -26.14 -2.77
CA LEU A 229 -34.93 -26.32 -3.37
C LEU A 229 -34.23 -24.98 -3.60
N GLY A 230 -34.96 -23.97 -4.10
CA GLY A 230 -34.47 -22.60 -4.28
C GLY A 230 -33.98 -21.99 -2.97
N LEU A 231 -34.76 -22.09 -1.90
CA LEU A 231 -34.35 -21.64 -0.57
C LEU A 231 -33.13 -22.40 -0.02
N LEU A 232 -33.04 -23.72 -0.26
CA LEU A 232 -31.87 -24.51 0.09
C LEU A 232 -30.63 -23.99 -0.65
N PHE A 233 -30.73 -23.69 -1.94
CA PHE A 233 -29.62 -23.10 -2.71
C PHE A 233 -29.22 -21.71 -2.20
N ILE A 234 -30.17 -20.87 -1.78
CA ILE A 234 -29.86 -19.58 -1.12
C ILE A 234 -29.08 -19.82 0.18
N MET A 235 -29.57 -20.73 1.03
CA MET A 235 -28.92 -21.08 2.29
C MET A 235 -27.53 -21.70 2.09
N ALA A 236 -27.38 -22.56 1.07
CA ALA A 236 -26.10 -23.13 0.66
C ALA A 236 -25.14 -22.04 0.16
N THR A 237 -25.62 -21.08 -0.63
CA THR A 237 -24.79 -19.96 -1.12
C THR A 237 -24.30 -19.11 0.05
N ILE A 238 -25.14 -18.81 1.03
CA ILE A 238 -24.75 -18.06 2.25
C ILE A 238 -23.72 -18.86 3.07
N ALA A 239 -23.97 -20.15 3.29
CA ALA A 239 -23.05 -21.04 4.01
C ALA A 239 -21.70 -21.21 3.29
N LEU A 240 -21.72 -21.27 1.95
CA LEU A 240 -20.51 -21.31 1.14
C LEU A 240 -19.77 -19.97 1.24
N SER A 241 -20.48 -18.85 1.22
CA SER A 241 -19.90 -17.51 1.30
C SER A 241 -19.17 -17.28 2.63
N THR A 242 -19.76 -17.71 3.75
CA THR A 242 -19.14 -17.55 5.08
C THR A 242 -17.98 -18.50 5.32
N LYS A 243 -17.94 -19.69 4.69
CA LYS A 243 -16.80 -20.62 4.79
C LYS A 243 -15.70 -20.37 3.76
N VAL A 244 -16.05 -19.97 2.54
CA VAL A 244 -15.09 -19.74 1.45
C VAL A 244 -14.37 -18.41 1.62
N MET A 245 -15.05 -17.34 2.08
CA MET A 245 -14.41 -16.04 2.38
C MET A 245 -13.14 -16.17 3.25
N PRO A 246 -13.18 -16.75 4.46
CA PRO A 246 -11.99 -16.84 5.30
C PRO A 246 -10.91 -17.74 4.68
N VAL A 247 -11.29 -18.82 3.98
CA VAL A 247 -10.31 -19.72 3.33
C VAL A 247 -9.62 -19.06 2.15
N VAL A 248 -10.34 -18.28 1.33
CA VAL A 248 -9.76 -17.53 0.21
C VAL A 248 -8.85 -16.42 0.73
N ILE A 249 -9.25 -15.71 1.80
CA ILE A 249 -8.43 -14.66 2.41
C ILE A 249 -7.16 -15.25 3.03
N HIS A 250 -7.27 -16.29 3.86
CA HIS A 250 -6.10 -16.94 4.44
C HIS A 250 -5.23 -17.63 3.39
N GLY A 251 -5.82 -18.23 2.36
CA GLY A 251 -5.11 -18.82 1.24
C GLY A 251 -4.32 -17.79 0.45
N PHE A 252 -4.92 -16.63 0.16
CA PHE A 252 -4.26 -15.50 -0.50
C PHE A 252 -3.10 -14.96 0.34
N LEU A 253 -3.32 -14.69 1.63
CA LEU A 253 -2.28 -14.20 2.54
C LEU A 253 -1.11 -15.20 2.67
N ASN A 254 -1.40 -16.50 2.68
CA ASN A 254 -0.38 -17.54 2.75
C ASN A 254 0.40 -17.69 1.42
N LEU A 255 -0.25 -17.52 0.28
CA LEU A 255 0.39 -17.58 -1.03
C LEU A 255 1.28 -16.35 -1.28
N CYS A 256 0.85 -15.16 -0.85
CA CYS A 256 1.67 -13.95 -0.87
C CYS A 256 2.85 -13.98 0.11
N ARG A 257 2.74 -14.72 1.23
CA ARG A 257 3.85 -14.96 2.17
C ARG A 257 4.84 -16.02 1.70
N LEU A 258 4.46 -16.88 0.77
CA LEU A 258 5.28 -18.00 0.28
C LEU A 258 6.58 -17.57 -0.44
N PRO A 259 6.61 -16.55 -1.32
CA PRO A 259 7.86 -16.09 -1.93
C PRO A 259 8.85 -15.45 -0.94
N PHE A 260 8.39 -14.99 0.22
CA PHE A 260 9.24 -14.36 1.25
C PHE A 260 9.68 -15.30 2.37
N ARG A 261 9.11 -16.51 2.46
CA ARG A 261 9.40 -17.46 3.56
C ARG A 261 10.74 -18.19 3.41
N ASN A 262 11.28 -18.29 2.20
CA ASN A 262 12.50 -19.05 1.92
C ASN A 262 13.82 -18.28 2.13
N ARG A 263 13.80 -17.04 2.65
CA ARG A 263 15.04 -16.31 3.01
C ARG A 263 15.49 -16.45 4.47
N ARG A 264 14.80 -17.25 5.29
CA ARG A 264 15.14 -17.45 6.72
C ARG A 264 15.77 -18.81 7.08
N ALA A 265 16.08 -19.66 6.10
CA ALA A 265 16.66 -21.00 6.34
C ALA A 265 18.16 -21.11 5.98
N ALA A 266 18.84 -19.98 5.79
CA ALA A 266 20.29 -19.93 5.60
C ALA A 266 20.89 -18.79 6.44
N ALA A 267 20.85 -18.98 7.76
CA ALA A 267 21.67 -18.28 8.73
C ALA A 267 22.05 -19.29 9.81
#